data_AF-A0A3C0GJ31-F1
#
_entry.id   AF-A0A3C0GJ31-F1
#
_cell.length_a   1.000
_cell.length_b   1.000
_cell.length_c   1.000
_cell.angle_alpha   90.00
_cell.angle_beta   90.00
_cell.angle_gamma   90.00
#
_symmetry.space_group_name_H-M   'P 1'
#
loop_
_entity.id
_entity.type
_entity.pdbx_description
1 polymer ?
#
loop_
_entity_poly.entity_id
_entity_poly.type
_entity_poly.pdbx_seq_one_letter_code
_entity_poly.pdbx_strand_id
1 'polypeptide(L)'
;KSDESQGETKLYYSPKESELMDKDITKEYQALQDKIKSLEKANAVANEELEKSRTEKKEALISQFVSEQKKEGKILPSFEKQLFALLSSATDEKVYSYSKDDETIELSQRELLQEVVTKLPKLIEFAEISAEGEFIIDRQPYNRAGDEVDRRAQLYIKHGKVEKYEDAVRLVLKEDKDLHTEYANEQVQK
;
A
#
# COMPACT_ATOMS: atom_id res chain seq x y z
N LYS A 1 -47.99 -44.09 -73.19
CA LYS A 1 -47.74 -42.80 -72.49
C LYS A 1 -48.71 -42.80 -71.31
N SER A 2 -48.36 -43.48 -70.23
CA SER A 2 -47.49 -43.08 -69.10
C SER A 2 -48.40 -42.74 -67.91
N ASP A 3 -48.55 -43.75 -67.05
CA ASP A 3 -49.08 -43.68 -65.69
C ASP A 3 -48.24 -42.70 -64.87
N GLU A 4 -48.91 -41.79 -64.16
CA GLU A 4 -48.33 -41.11 -62.99
C GLU A 4 -49.29 -41.26 -61.82
N SER A 5 -49.11 -42.39 -61.12
CA SER A 5 -49.65 -42.70 -59.81
C SER A 5 -49.13 -41.69 -58.78
N GLN A 6 -50.05 -40.97 -58.13
CA GLN A 6 -49.74 -40.11 -56.98
C GLN A 6 -49.35 -40.99 -55.79
N GLY A 7 -48.05 -41.15 -55.57
CA GLY A 7 -47.50 -41.77 -54.37
C GLY A 7 -47.62 -40.84 -53.18
N GLU A 8 -48.69 -40.96 -52.40
CA GLU A 8 -48.73 -40.41 -51.04
C GLU A 8 -47.80 -41.24 -50.13
N THR A 9 -46.57 -40.76 -49.92
CA THR A 9 -45.71 -41.27 -48.85
C THR A 9 -46.29 -40.86 -47.49
N LYS A 10 -47.10 -41.74 -46.90
CA LYS A 10 -47.45 -41.67 -45.47
C LYS A 10 -46.22 -42.02 -44.64
N LEU A 11 -45.56 -41.01 -44.10
CA LEU A 11 -44.57 -41.17 -43.03
C LEU A 11 -45.30 -41.67 -41.78
N TYR A 12 -45.28 -42.97 -41.55
CA TYR A 12 -45.76 -43.58 -40.30
C TYR A 12 -44.71 -43.35 -39.21
N TYR A 13 -44.79 -42.23 -38.51
CA TYR A 13 -44.16 -42.12 -37.19
C TYR A 13 -45.08 -42.78 -36.16
N SER A 14 -44.56 -43.80 -35.48
CA SER A 14 -45.21 -44.41 -34.31
C SER A 14 -45.32 -43.36 -33.20
N PRO A 15 -46.51 -43.14 -32.59
CA PRO A 15 -46.68 -42.16 -31.51
C PRO A 15 -45.73 -42.37 -30.32
N LYS A 16 -45.27 -43.62 -30.10
CA LYS A 16 -44.32 -43.94 -29.04
C LYS A 16 -42.90 -43.46 -29.35
N GLU A 17 -42.49 -43.44 -30.62
CA GLU A 17 -41.15 -43.00 -31.03
C GLU A 17 -41.03 -41.47 -31.02
N SER A 18 -42.10 -40.75 -31.36
CA SER A 18 -42.16 -39.28 -31.23
C SER A 18 -42.13 -38.84 -29.76
N GLU A 19 -42.84 -39.54 -28.86
CA GLU A 19 -42.83 -39.21 -27.42
C GLU A 19 -41.47 -39.46 -26.74
N LEU A 20 -40.69 -40.42 -27.24
CA LEU A 20 -39.33 -40.71 -26.75
C LEU A 20 -38.32 -39.67 -27.24
N MET A 21 -38.37 -39.28 -28.53
CA MET A 21 -37.52 -38.21 -29.05
C MET A 21 -37.79 -36.85 -28.38
N ASP A 22 -39.06 -36.48 -28.17
CA ASP A 22 -39.39 -35.20 -27.51
C ASP A 22 -38.91 -35.14 -26.05
N LYS A 23 -38.94 -36.28 -25.33
CA LYS A 23 -38.47 -36.37 -23.94
C LYS A 23 -36.94 -36.32 -23.82
N ASP A 24 -36.21 -36.92 -24.75
CA ASP A 24 -34.75 -36.89 -24.75
C ASP A 24 -34.21 -35.52 -25.19
N ILE A 25 -34.83 -34.89 -26.20
CA ILE A 25 -34.51 -33.52 -26.62
C ILE A 25 -34.78 -32.51 -25.49
N THR A 26 -35.89 -32.66 -24.75
CA THR A 26 -36.19 -31.77 -23.61
C THR A 26 -35.23 -31.96 -22.43
N LYS A 27 -34.78 -33.20 -22.16
CA LYS A 27 -33.75 -33.46 -21.14
C LYS A 27 -32.38 -32.94 -21.53
N GLU A 28 -31.94 -33.12 -22.77
CA GLU A 28 -30.69 -32.54 -23.25
C GLU A 28 -30.72 -31.01 -23.23
N TYR A 29 -31.85 -30.41 -23.61
CA TYR A 29 -32.02 -28.96 -23.56
C TYR A 29 -31.99 -28.43 -22.12
N GLN A 30 -32.63 -29.13 -21.17
CA GLN A 30 -32.54 -28.79 -19.74
C GLN A 30 -31.11 -28.95 -19.21
N ALA A 31 -30.42 -30.04 -19.56
CA ALA A 31 -29.03 -30.26 -19.17
C ALA A 31 -28.10 -29.18 -19.74
N LEU A 32 -28.33 -28.72 -20.97
CA LEU A 32 -27.60 -27.60 -21.58
C LEU A 32 -27.88 -26.29 -20.88
N GLN A 33 -29.14 -25.99 -20.53
CA GLN A 33 -29.48 -24.80 -19.76
C GLN A 33 -28.86 -24.79 -18.37
N ASP A 34 -28.86 -25.93 -17.68
CA ASP A 34 -28.22 -26.07 -16.37
C ASP A 34 -26.69 -25.95 -16.47
N LYS A 35 -26.11 -26.43 -17.58
CA LYS A 35 -24.69 -26.24 -17.88
C LYS A 35 -24.34 -24.79 -18.18
N ILE A 36 -25.17 -24.06 -18.92
CA ILE A 36 -25.00 -22.62 -19.17
C ILE A 36 -25.06 -21.85 -17.85
N LYS A 37 -26.09 -22.10 -17.03
CA LYS A 37 -26.24 -21.44 -15.72
C LYS A 37 -25.08 -21.74 -14.77
N SER A 38 -24.56 -22.98 -14.78
CA SER A 38 -23.41 -23.33 -13.95
C SER A 38 -22.12 -22.68 -14.45
N LEU A 39 -21.91 -22.58 -15.77
CA LEU A 39 -20.79 -21.87 -16.38
C LEU A 39 -20.87 -20.35 -16.15
N GLU A 40 -22.05 -19.75 -16.23
CA GLU A 40 -22.27 -18.33 -15.91
C GLU A 40 -21.93 -18.02 -14.44
N LYS A 41 -22.38 -18.87 -13.51
CA LYS A 41 -22.02 -18.75 -12.09
C LYS A 41 -20.52 -18.93 -11.85
N ALA A 42 -19.90 -19.93 -12.49
CA ALA A 42 -18.47 -20.16 -12.37
C ALA A 42 -17.66 -18.99 -12.93
N ASN A 43 -18.06 -18.42 -14.07
CA ASN A 43 -17.45 -17.22 -14.63
C ASN A 43 -17.64 -15.99 -13.74
N ALA A 44 -18.82 -15.82 -13.14
CA ALA A 44 -19.06 -14.70 -12.22
C ALA A 44 -18.12 -14.78 -10.99
N VAL A 45 -18.00 -15.96 -10.38
CA VAL A 45 -17.09 -16.18 -9.24
C VAL A 45 -15.63 -15.97 -9.66
N ALA A 46 -15.23 -16.53 -10.80
CA ALA A 46 -13.88 -16.35 -11.32
C ALA A 46 -13.55 -14.88 -11.61
N ASN A 47 -14.49 -14.11 -12.17
CA ASN A 47 -14.32 -12.68 -12.40
C ASN A 47 -14.23 -11.89 -11.09
N GLU A 48 -15.05 -12.21 -10.09
CA GLU A 48 -14.96 -11.57 -8.76
C GLU A 48 -13.60 -11.83 -8.08
N GLU A 49 -13.11 -13.08 -8.13
CA GLU A 49 -11.80 -13.43 -7.59
C GLU A 49 -10.65 -12.71 -8.33
N LEU A 50 -10.77 -12.62 -9.65
CA LEU A 50 -9.79 -11.95 -10.50
C LEU A 50 -9.75 -10.44 -10.19
N GLU A 51 -10.91 -9.79 -10.07
CA GLU A 51 -11.00 -8.37 -9.71
C GLU A 51 -10.47 -8.11 -8.29
N LYS A 52 -10.79 -8.97 -7.31
CA LYS A 52 -10.20 -8.88 -5.96
C LYS A 52 -8.68 -8.98 -5.99
N SER A 53 -8.14 -9.97 -6.71
CA SER A 53 -6.69 -10.14 -6.85
C SER A 53 -6.03 -8.93 -7.54
N ARG A 54 -6.70 -8.34 -8.53
CA ARG A 54 -6.23 -7.10 -9.19
C ARG A 54 -6.20 -5.92 -8.23
N THR A 55 -7.26 -5.73 -7.44
CA THR A 55 -7.32 -4.65 -6.44
C THR A 55 -6.25 -4.80 -5.37
N GLU A 56 -6.05 -6.01 -4.83
CA GLU A 56 -5.02 -6.28 -3.81
C GLU A 56 -3.61 -6.00 -4.36
N LYS A 57 -3.31 -6.45 -5.58
CA LYS A 57 -2.03 -6.16 -6.23
C LYS A 57 -1.83 -4.66 -6.45
N LYS A 58 -2.88 -3.95 -6.89
CA LYS A 58 -2.84 -2.50 -7.08
C LYS A 58 -2.56 -1.78 -5.76
N GLU A 59 -3.27 -2.11 -4.70
CA GLU A 59 -3.07 -1.53 -3.37
C GLU A 59 -1.67 -1.80 -2.82
N ALA A 60 -1.13 -3.01 -3.02
CA ALA A 60 0.22 -3.36 -2.62
C ALA A 60 1.27 -2.50 -3.35
N LEU A 61 1.13 -2.34 -4.67
CA LEU A 61 2.02 -1.50 -5.48
C LEU A 61 1.95 -0.02 -5.07
N ILE A 62 0.76 0.50 -4.81
CA ILE A 62 0.57 1.89 -4.36
C ILE A 62 1.20 2.06 -2.97
N SER A 63 0.96 1.14 -2.05
CA SER A 63 1.52 1.18 -0.70
C SER A 63 3.05 1.19 -0.73
N GLN A 64 3.64 0.35 -1.58
CA GLN A 64 5.08 0.31 -1.79
C GLN A 64 5.59 1.65 -2.31
N PHE A 65 4.98 2.18 -3.38
CA PHE A 65 5.37 3.46 -3.96
C PHE A 65 5.30 4.60 -2.93
N VAL A 66 4.19 4.73 -2.19
CA VAL A 66 4.04 5.76 -1.15
C VAL A 66 5.13 5.62 -0.07
N SER A 67 5.42 4.39 0.36
CA SER A 67 6.48 4.12 1.35
C SER A 67 7.87 4.52 0.85
N GLU A 68 8.19 4.22 -0.41
CA GLU A 68 9.46 4.62 -1.05
C GLU A 68 9.59 6.13 -1.15
N GLN A 69 8.56 6.83 -1.65
CA GLN A 69 8.59 8.29 -1.78
C GLN A 69 8.69 9.00 -0.42
N LYS A 70 8.14 8.39 0.65
CA LYS A 70 8.33 8.87 2.02
C LYS A 70 9.77 8.72 2.47
N LYS A 71 10.36 7.54 2.28
CA LYS A 71 11.77 7.28 2.63
C LYS A 71 12.73 8.21 1.88
N GLU A 72 12.42 8.49 0.62
CA GLU A 72 13.17 9.46 -0.19
C GLU A 72 13.00 10.91 0.27
N GLY A 73 12.08 11.19 1.21
CA GLY A 73 11.84 12.53 1.73
C GLY A 73 11.01 13.42 0.81
N LYS A 74 10.38 12.85 -0.22
CA LYS A 74 9.57 13.59 -1.21
C LYS A 74 8.15 13.84 -0.75
N ILE A 75 7.66 13.05 0.20
CA ILE A 75 6.34 13.22 0.80
C ILE A 75 6.44 13.21 2.33
N LEU A 76 5.56 13.94 2.99
CA LEU A 76 5.44 13.93 4.44
C LEU A 76 4.63 12.71 4.91
N PRO A 77 4.91 12.16 6.11
CA PRO A 77 4.09 11.11 6.70
C PRO A 77 2.61 11.49 6.83
N SER A 78 2.32 12.77 7.05
CA SER A 78 0.96 13.31 7.13
C SER A 78 0.19 13.26 5.81
N PHE A 79 0.89 13.09 4.67
CA PHE A 79 0.31 13.03 3.33
C PHE A 79 0.20 11.60 2.76
N GLU A 80 0.67 10.58 3.49
CA GLU A 80 0.65 9.18 3.01
C GLU A 80 -0.77 8.72 2.62
N LYS A 81 -1.76 9.01 3.47
CA LYS A 81 -3.14 8.59 3.25
C LYS A 81 -3.77 9.28 2.04
N GLN A 82 -3.45 10.55 1.85
CA GLN A 82 -3.96 11.38 0.75
C GLN A 82 -3.36 10.92 -0.57
N LEU A 83 -2.05 10.67 -0.61
CA LEU A 83 -1.39 10.16 -1.82
C LEU A 83 -1.86 8.74 -2.15
N PHE A 84 -2.00 7.87 -1.15
CA PHE A 84 -2.58 6.54 -1.35
C PHE A 84 -3.98 6.64 -1.95
N ALA A 85 -4.87 7.44 -1.35
CA ALA A 85 -6.24 7.61 -1.84
C ALA A 85 -6.28 8.17 -3.27
N LEU A 86 -5.41 9.13 -3.60
CA LEU A 86 -5.30 9.72 -4.93
C LEU A 86 -4.85 8.70 -5.98
N LEU A 87 -3.85 7.87 -5.66
CA LEU A 87 -3.36 6.84 -6.58
C LEU A 87 -4.34 5.67 -6.71
N SER A 88 -5.09 5.35 -5.66
CA SER A 88 -6.10 4.29 -5.67
C SER A 88 -7.33 4.67 -6.50
N SER A 89 -7.72 5.94 -6.50
CA SER A 89 -8.83 6.44 -7.33
C SER A 89 -8.44 6.74 -8.78
N ALA A 90 -7.14 6.79 -9.08
CA ALA A 90 -6.65 7.05 -10.43
C ALA A 90 -6.97 5.89 -11.39
N THR A 91 -7.38 6.25 -12.60
CA THR A 91 -7.66 5.28 -13.67
C THR A 91 -6.37 4.66 -14.20
N ASP A 92 -6.46 3.39 -14.59
CA ASP A 92 -5.40 2.66 -15.28
C ASP A 92 -5.52 2.77 -16.82
N GLU A 93 -6.57 3.43 -17.31
CA GLU A 93 -6.74 3.74 -18.73
C GLU A 93 -5.68 4.75 -19.17
N LYS A 94 -5.01 4.45 -20.29
CA LYS A 94 -4.03 5.34 -20.90
C LYS A 94 -4.74 6.42 -21.68
N VAL A 95 -4.94 7.57 -21.04
CA VAL A 95 -5.68 8.71 -21.61
C VAL A 95 -4.79 9.90 -21.92
N TYR A 96 -3.54 9.91 -21.43
CA TYR A 96 -2.59 10.98 -21.69
C TYR A 96 -1.54 10.50 -22.69
N SER A 97 -1.24 11.34 -23.67
CA SER A 97 -0.13 11.13 -24.58
C SER A 97 0.67 12.41 -24.76
N TYR A 98 1.98 12.27 -24.87
CA TYR A 98 2.88 13.36 -25.25
C TYR A 98 4.05 12.82 -26.06
N SER A 99 4.62 13.67 -26.91
CA SER A 99 5.80 13.33 -27.69
C SER A 99 7.05 13.89 -27.02
N LYS A 100 8.09 13.07 -26.94
CA LYS A 100 9.41 13.44 -26.43
C LYS A 100 10.46 12.69 -27.24
N ASP A 101 11.44 13.43 -27.77
CA ASP A 101 12.56 12.85 -28.53
C ASP A 101 12.12 11.90 -29.67
N ASP A 102 11.12 12.33 -30.46
CA ASP A 102 10.46 11.56 -31.55
C ASP A 102 9.72 10.28 -31.12
N GLU A 103 9.59 10.01 -29.82
CA GLU A 103 8.78 8.92 -29.28
C GLU A 103 7.44 9.44 -28.72
N THR A 104 6.36 8.68 -28.92
CA THR A 104 5.06 8.96 -28.30
C THR A 104 4.92 8.13 -27.03
N ILE A 105 4.77 8.81 -25.90
CA ILE A 105 4.60 8.19 -24.58
C ILE A 105 3.13 8.27 -24.21
N GLU A 106 2.53 7.12 -23.90
CA GLU A 106 1.14 7.01 -23.44
C GLU A 106 1.09 6.60 -21.97
N LEU A 107 0.45 7.42 -21.15
CA LEU A 107 0.34 7.26 -19.71
C LEU A 107 -1.12 7.22 -19.26
N SER A 108 -1.35 6.41 -18.24
CA SER A 108 -2.55 6.47 -17.40
C SER A 108 -2.47 7.62 -16.39
N GLN A 109 -3.62 7.95 -15.77
CA GLN A 109 -3.65 8.93 -14.68
C GLN A 109 -2.71 8.53 -13.54
N ARG A 110 -2.68 7.23 -13.20
CA ARG A 110 -1.82 6.72 -12.14
C ARG A 110 -0.33 6.88 -12.48
N GLU A 111 0.07 6.48 -13.69
CA GLU A 111 1.47 6.59 -14.12
C GLU A 111 1.92 8.05 -14.18
N LEU A 112 1.07 8.95 -14.67
CA LEU A 112 1.36 10.39 -14.69
C LEU A 112 1.58 10.94 -13.27
N LEU A 113 0.70 10.59 -12.32
CA LEU A 113 0.83 11.02 -10.93
C LEU A 113 2.11 10.47 -10.29
N GLN A 114 2.44 9.20 -10.54
CA GLN A 114 3.68 8.61 -10.07
C GLN A 114 4.89 9.36 -10.64
N GLU A 115 4.90 9.67 -11.93
CA GLU A 115 5.99 10.42 -12.58
C GLU A 115 6.15 11.82 -11.96
N VAL A 116 5.04 12.53 -11.71
CA VAL A 116 5.06 13.84 -11.04
C VAL A 116 5.66 13.74 -9.65
N VAL A 117 5.19 12.78 -8.83
CA VAL A 117 5.68 12.60 -7.45
C VAL A 117 7.16 12.22 -7.45
N THR A 118 7.61 11.35 -8.36
CA THR A 118 9.02 10.97 -8.46
C THR A 118 9.92 12.15 -8.84
N LYS A 119 9.41 13.12 -9.61
CA LYS A 119 10.13 14.34 -9.96
C LYS A 119 10.08 15.44 -8.90
N LEU A 120 9.29 15.28 -7.84
CA LEU A 120 9.28 16.26 -6.76
C LEU A 120 10.66 16.35 -6.12
N PRO A 121 11.11 17.57 -5.76
CA PRO A 121 12.32 17.73 -4.96
C PRO A 121 12.12 17.04 -3.60
N LYS A 122 13.22 16.64 -2.98
CA LYS A 122 13.19 16.21 -1.59
C LYS A 122 12.70 17.38 -0.73
N LEU A 123 11.59 17.19 -0.03
CA LEU A 123 10.99 18.21 0.83
C LEU A 123 11.59 18.15 2.24
N ILE A 124 11.98 16.96 2.69
CA ILE A 124 12.60 16.72 3.99
C ILE A 124 13.75 15.76 3.80
N GLU A 125 14.94 16.12 4.28
CA GLU A 125 15.95 15.11 4.58
C GLU A 125 15.58 14.53 5.95
N PHE A 126 15.03 13.32 5.96
CA PHE A 126 15.03 12.53 7.18
C PHE A 126 16.48 12.17 7.42
N ALA A 127 17.21 13.06 8.09
CA ALA A 127 18.42 12.67 8.79
C ALA A 127 17.97 11.52 9.70
N GLU A 128 18.33 10.28 9.33
CA GLU A 128 18.51 9.25 10.34
C GLU A 128 19.23 9.95 11.48
N ILE A 129 18.59 9.96 12.66
CA ILE A 129 19.12 10.57 13.88
C ILE A 129 20.60 10.22 13.89
N SER A 130 21.46 11.17 13.55
CA SER A 130 22.87 10.83 13.40
C SER A 130 23.28 10.38 14.79
N ALA A 131 24.09 9.33 14.87
CA ALA A 131 24.68 8.92 16.14
C ALA A 131 25.36 10.12 16.86
N GLU A 132 25.68 11.17 16.11
CA GLU A 132 26.31 12.42 16.51
C GLU A 132 25.36 13.64 16.62
N GLY A 133 24.04 13.46 16.54
CA GLY A 133 23.10 14.56 16.79
C GLY A 133 23.28 15.00 18.23
N GLU A 134 23.53 16.30 18.46
CA GLU A 134 23.56 16.88 19.82
C GLU A 134 22.26 16.46 20.52
N PHE A 135 22.39 15.63 21.55
CA PHE A 135 21.25 15.26 22.36
C PHE A 135 20.95 16.45 23.26
N ILE A 136 20.15 17.37 22.75
CA ILE A 136 19.77 18.58 23.47
C ILE A 136 18.74 18.17 24.51
N ILE A 137 19.15 18.12 25.77
CA ILE A 137 18.22 17.95 26.88
C ILE A 137 17.77 19.33 27.35
N ASP A 138 16.49 19.64 27.18
CA ASP A 138 15.92 20.87 27.70
C ASP A 138 16.09 20.95 29.23
N ARG A 139 16.54 22.12 29.70
CA ARG A 139 16.68 22.43 31.13
C ARG A 139 15.28 22.53 31.75
N GLN A 140 14.96 21.61 32.64
CA GLN A 140 13.72 21.65 33.41
C GLN A 140 13.92 22.45 34.70
N PRO A 141 12.86 23.04 35.29
CA PRO A 141 12.95 23.62 36.62
C PRO A 141 13.35 22.54 37.64
N TYR A 142 14.40 22.78 38.42
CA TYR A 142 14.85 21.87 39.47
C TYR A 142 15.11 22.65 40.77
N ASN A 143 15.01 21.94 41.89
CA ASN A 143 15.27 22.48 43.23
C ASN A 143 16.70 22.22 43.71
N ARG A 144 17.36 21.19 43.16
CA ARG A 144 18.72 20.78 43.50
C ARG A 144 19.48 20.44 42.22
N ALA A 145 20.73 20.90 42.14
CA ALA A 145 21.57 20.66 40.97
C ALA A 145 21.90 19.17 40.83
N GLY A 146 22.06 18.46 41.96
CA GLY A 146 22.31 17.01 41.94
C GLY A 146 21.21 16.19 41.27
N ASP A 147 19.95 16.56 41.47
CA ASP A 147 18.80 15.83 40.91
C ASP A 147 18.72 16.04 39.38
N GLU A 148 19.06 17.24 38.90
CA GLU A 148 19.09 17.53 37.46
C GLU A 148 20.27 16.84 36.76
N VAL A 149 21.45 16.79 37.40
CA VAL A 149 22.61 16.05 36.88
C VAL A 149 22.29 14.56 36.76
N ASP A 150 21.66 13.97 37.79
CA ASP A 150 21.24 12.56 37.77
C ASP A 150 20.20 12.29 36.68
N ARG A 151 19.16 13.14 36.58
CA ARG A 151 18.12 13.04 35.55
C ARG A 151 18.74 13.06 34.15
N ARG A 152 19.63 14.01 33.87
CA ARG A 152 20.28 14.12 32.56
C ARG A 152 21.20 12.92 32.31
N ALA A 153 22.02 12.52 33.27
CA ALA A 153 22.93 11.38 33.13
C ALA A 153 22.16 10.08 32.80
N GLN A 154 21.03 9.83 33.45
CA GLN A 154 20.16 8.69 33.13
C GLN A 154 19.58 8.75 31.71
N LEU A 155 19.23 9.95 31.23
CA LEU A 155 18.78 10.15 29.85
C LEU A 155 19.90 9.85 28.85
N TYR A 156 21.14 10.31 29.08
CA TYR A 156 22.27 9.97 28.21
C TYR A 156 22.51 8.46 28.10
N ILE A 157 22.36 7.71 29.20
CA ILE A 157 22.49 6.24 29.19
C ILE A 157 21.31 5.59 28.45
N LYS A 158 20.07 6.02 28.77
CA LYS A 158 18.84 5.48 28.15
C LYS A 158 18.82 5.68 26.65
N HIS A 159 19.39 6.78 26.17
CA HIS A 159 19.50 7.12 24.75
C HIS A 159 20.78 6.60 24.10
N GLY A 160 21.57 5.76 24.80
CA GLY A 160 22.73 5.07 24.23
C GLY A 160 23.91 5.99 23.89
N LYS A 161 23.97 7.20 24.45
CA LYS A 161 25.11 8.13 24.26
C LYS A 161 26.34 7.70 25.04
N VAL A 162 26.15 7.05 26.20
CA VAL A 162 27.23 6.56 27.06
C VAL A 162 26.77 5.30 27.80
N GLU A 163 27.66 4.32 27.96
CA GLU A 163 27.34 3.04 28.60
C GLU A 163 27.39 3.11 30.14
N LYS A 164 28.19 4.04 30.68
CA LYS A 164 28.45 4.16 32.11
C LYS A 164 27.92 5.48 32.67
N TYR A 165 27.37 5.40 33.87
CA TYR A 165 26.83 6.55 34.58
C TYR A 165 27.87 7.61 34.91
N GLU A 166 29.08 7.21 35.32
CA GLU A 166 30.18 8.15 35.60
C GLU A 166 30.54 8.99 34.37
N ASP A 167 30.59 8.37 33.20
CA ASP A 167 30.89 9.05 31.95
C ASP A 167 29.73 9.96 31.51
N ALA A 168 28.48 9.55 31.76
CA ALA A 168 27.30 10.38 31.54
C ALA A 168 27.28 11.63 32.44
N VAL A 169 27.61 11.51 33.73
CA VAL A 169 27.72 12.66 34.65
C VAL A 169 28.80 13.64 34.20
N ARG A 170 29.98 13.14 33.80
CA ARG A 170 31.05 14.00 33.28
C ARG A 170 30.63 14.76 32.03
N LEU A 171 29.85 14.12 31.16
CA LEU A 171 29.37 14.72 29.93
C LEU A 171 28.36 15.84 30.21
N VAL A 172 27.39 15.60 31.10
CA VAL A 172 26.43 16.63 31.56
C VAL A 172 27.13 17.86 32.12
N LEU A 173 28.12 17.66 33.00
CA LEU A 173 28.86 18.75 33.64
C LEU A 173 29.79 19.49 32.68
N LYS A 174 30.23 18.84 31.60
CA LYS A 174 31.04 19.46 30.54
C LYS A 174 30.19 20.33 29.61
N GLU A 175 28.96 19.90 29.34
CA GLU A 175 28.03 20.59 28.43
C GLU A 175 27.33 21.78 29.09
N ASP A 176 27.05 21.73 30.39
CA ASP A 176 26.36 22.79 31.14
C ASP A 176 27.23 23.34 32.29
N LYS A 177 27.97 24.41 32.00
CA LYS A 177 28.88 25.07 32.96
C LYS A 177 28.15 25.68 34.16
N ASP A 178 26.92 26.14 33.96
CA ASP A 178 26.13 26.75 35.03
C ASP A 178 25.67 25.67 36.02
N LEU A 179 25.14 24.56 35.49
CA LEU A 179 24.77 23.39 36.30
C LEU A 179 25.98 22.79 37.02
N HIS A 180 27.16 22.76 36.37
CA HIS A 180 28.40 22.32 37.03
C HIS A 180 28.77 23.21 38.23
N THR A 181 28.63 24.52 38.08
CA THR A 181 28.93 25.47 39.17
C THR A 181 27.94 25.33 40.32
N GLU A 182 26.64 25.18 40.03
CA GLU A 182 25.61 24.94 41.04
C GLU A 182 25.81 23.61 41.76
N TYR A 183 26.13 22.53 41.02
CA TYR A 183 26.42 21.21 41.59
C TYR A 183 27.65 21.24 42.49
N ALA A 184 28.73 21.91 42.07
CA ALA A 184 29.95 22.04 42.89
C ALA A 184 29.66 22.80 44.21
N ASN A 185 28.88 23.88 44.14
CA ASN A 185 28.50 24.66 45.32
C ASN A 185 27.62 23.84 46.30
N GLU A 186 26.74 22.98 45.79
CA GLU A 186 25.91 22.09 46.61
C GLU A 186 26.74 21.02 47.34
N GLN A 187 27.81 20.52 46.71
CA GLN A 187 28.71 19.52 47.34
C GLN A 187 29.60 20.12 48.43
N VAL A 188 29.93 21.42 48.34
CA VAL A 188 30.74 22.13 49.36
C VAL A 188 29.92 22.49 50.61
N GLN A 189 28.59 22.55 50.49
CA GLN A 189 27.68 22.88 51.59
C GLN A 189 27.18 21.67 52.39
N LYS A 190 27.57 20.44 52.00
CA LYS A 190 27.29 19.20 52.74
C LYS A 190 28.47 18.81 53.63
#